data_AF-A0A3P9P256-F1
#
_entry.id   AF-A0A3P9P256-F1
#
_cell.length_a   1.000
_cell.length_b   1.000
_cell.length_c   1.000
_cell.angle_alpha   90.00
_cell.angle_beta   90.00
_cell.angle_gamma   90.00
#
_symmetry.space_group_name_H-M   'P 1'
#
loop_
_entity.id
_entity.type
_entity.pdbx_description
1 polymer ?
#
loop_
_entity_poly.entity_id
_entity_poly.type
_entity_poly.pdbx_seq_one_letter_code
_entity_poly.pdbx_strand_id
1 'polypeptide(L)'
;MEAVIEKECSALGGLFQTVIADMKSSCPIWEDFITKAGKLQSQLRATAVAVTVFLDAFQKVADLATNSRGGTRDIGSALTRMCMRHRSIEAKLRQFSVCFLEGLINPLQEQMEEWKRGVNTLDKDHAKEYKRARQEIKKKSSDTLKLQKKAKKGEQSFL
;
A
#
# COMPACT_ATOMS: atom_id res chain seq x y z
N MET A 1 -7.55 -17.20 38.74
CA MET A 1 -8.07 -17.39 37.37
C MET A 1 -8.48 -16.03 36.78
N GLU A 2 -9.40 -15.27 37.40
CA GLU A 2 -9.81 -13.94 36.91
C GLU A 2 -8.65 -12.92 36.75
N ALA A 3 -7.76 -12.81 37.74
CA ALA A 3 -6.62 -11.87 37.66
C ALA A 3 -5.60 -12.20 36.55
N VAL A 4 -5.49 -13.47 36.16
CA VAL A 4 -4.62 -13.91 35.06
C VAL A 4 -5.24 -13.52 33.73
N ILE A 5 -6.55 -13.79 33.57
CA ILE A 5 -7.32 -13.43 32.38
C ILE A 5 -7.35 -11.90 32.18
N GLU A 6 -7.51 -11.11 33.25
CA GLU A 6 -7.51 -9.65 33.15
C GLU A 6 -6.16 -9.09 32.66
N LYS A 7 -5.05 -9.69 33.11
CA LYS A 7 -3.70 -9.33 32.66
C LYS A 7 -3.49 -9.67 31.18
N GLU A 8 -3.94 -10.84 30.73
CA GLU A 8 -3.87 -11.25 29.32
C GLU A 8 -4.74 -10.36 28.42
N CYS A 9 -5.96 -10.04 28.85
CA CYS A 9 -6.85 -9.13 28.11
C CYS A 9 -6.25 -7.73 27.98
N SER A 10 -5.59 -7.22 29.03
CA SER A 10 -4.90 -5.93 28.96
C SER A 10 -3.69 -5.97 28.02
N ALA A 11 -2.94 -7.08 28.00
CA ALA A 11 -1.82 -7.26 27.08
C ALA A 11 -2.30 -7.32 25.62
N LEU A 12 -3.36 -8.07 25.34
CA LEU A 12 -3.97 -8.17 24.01
C LEU A 12 -4.52 -6.82 23.53
N GLY A 13 -5.18 -6.05 24.42
CA GLY A 13 -5.64 -4.70 24.09
C GLY A 13 -4.48 -3.74 23.76
N GLY A 14 -3.35 -3.85 24.47
CA GLY A 14 -2.14 -3.09 24.17
C GLY A 14 -1.51 -3.47 22.83
N LEU A 15 -1.44 -4.78 22.52
CA LEU A 15 -0.97 -5.27 21.22
C LEU A 15 -1.84 -4.76 20.09
N PHE A 16 -3.18 -4.83 20.23
CA PHE A 16 -4.10 -4.29 19.24
C PHE A 16 -3.83 -2.79 18.96
N GLN A 17 -3.69 -1.99 20.02
CA GLN A 17 -3.43 -0.55 19.86
C GLN A 17 -2.08 -0.27 19.22
N THR A 18 -1.06 -1.08 19.51
CA THR A 18 0.26 -0.99 18.86
C THR A 18 0.13 -1.24 17.36
N VAL A 19 -0.56 -2.31 16.97
CA VAL A 19 -0.80 -2.65 15.55
C VAL A 19 -1.57 -1.54 14.84
N ILE A 20 -2.64 -1.01 15.45
CA ILE A 20 -3.40 0.11 14.87
C ILE A 20 -2.53 1.35 14.69
N ALA A 21 -1.69 1.69 15.68
CA ALA A 21 -0.79 2.83 15.61
C ALA A 21 0.21 2.66 14.47
N ASP A 22 0.81 1.47 14.34
CA ASP A 22 1.73 1.13 13.26
C ASP A 22 1.06 1.29 11.89
N MET A 23 -0.15 0.75 11.73
CA MET A 23 -0.92 0.88 10.48
C MET A 23 -1.20 2.34 10.13
N LYS A 24 -1.65 3.17 11.09
CA LYS A 24 -1.88 4.61 10.86
C LYS A 24 -0.59 5.35 10.52
N SER A 25 0.50 5.04 11.22
CA SER A 25 1.81 5.67 11.01
C SER A 25 2.44 5.32 9.66
N SER A 26 2.05 4.20 9.04
CA SER A 26 2.52 3.79 7.71
C SER A 26 1.92 4.62 6.57
N CYS A 27 0.80 5.31 6.79
CA CYS A 27 0.07 6.01 5.73
C CYS A 27 0.91 7.07 4.99
N PRO A 28 1.63 7.98 5.68
CA PRO A 28 2.49 8.97 5.00
C PRO A 28 3.62 8.34 4.19
N ILE A 29 4.12 7.16 4.60
CA ILE A 29 5.18 6.44 3.89
C ILE A 29 4.67 5.93 2.55
N TRP A 30 3.48 5.33 2.54
CA TRP A 30 2.82 4.90 1.31
C TRP A 30 2.47 6.07 0.39
N GLU A 31 1.98 7.18 0.94
CA GLU A 31 1.69 8.39 0.16
C GLU A 31 2.93 8.99 -0.49
N ASP A 32 4.07 9.04 0.23
CA ASP A 32 5.33 9.49 -0.36
C ASP A 32 5.81 8.52 -1.44
N PHE A 33 5.72 7.20 -1.22
CA PHE A 33 6.06 6.19 -2.23
C PHE A 33 5.24 6.37 -3.52
N ILE A 34 3.92 6.49 -3.42
CA ILE A 34 3.03 6.73 -4.56
C ILE A 34 3.41 8.03 -5.27
N THR A 35 3.71 9.09 -4.51
CA THR A 35 4.15 10.38 -5.06
C THR A 35 5.47 10.25 -5.84
N LYS A 36 6.47 9.55 -5.30
CA LYS A 36 7.74 9.33 -6.00
C LYS A 36 7.56 8.44 -7.23
N ALA A 37 6.74 7.40 -7.13
CA ALA A 37 6.39 6.54 -8.26
C ALA A 37 5.73 7.33 -9.39
N GLY A 38 4.79 8.22 -9.07
CA GLY A 38 4.17 9.13 -10.04
C GLY A 38 5.18 10.05 -10.75
N LYS A 39 6.14 10.60 -10.00
CA LYS A 39 7.23 11.41 -10.58
C LYS A 39 8.11 10.58 -11.53
N LEU A 40 8.49 9.37 -11.14
CA LEU A 40 9.26 8.47 -11.99
C LEU A 40 8.48 8.12 -13.26
N GLN A 41 7.19 7.78 -13.14
CA GLN A 41 6.32 7.48 -14.28
C GLN A 41 6.25 8.64 -15.28
N SER A 42 6.11 9.87 -14.78
CA SER A 42 6.10 11.08 -15.61
C SER A 42 7.42 11.24 -16.38
N GLN A 43 8.56 11.02 -15.72
CA GLN A 43 9.88 11.09 -16.36
C GLN A 43 10.11 9.97 -17.37
N LEU A 44 9.62 8.76 -17.12
CA LEU A 44 9.66 7.65 -18.09
C LEU A 44 8.88 7.99 -19.36
N ARG A 45 7.69 8.58 -19.20
CA ARG A 45 6.88 9.03 -20.34
C ARG A 45 7.56 10.14 -21.14
N ALA A 46 8.14 11.13 -20.45
CA ALA A 46 8.89 12.20 -21.10
C ALA A 46 10.13 11.68 -21.85
N THR A 47 10.86 10.75 -21.22
CA THR A 47 12.02 10.08 -21.82
C THR A 47 11.63 9.31 -23.06
N ALA A 48 10.52 8.55 -23.04
CA ALA A 48 10.04 7.83 -24.21
C ALA A 48 9.75 8.78 -25.39
N VAL A 49 9.15 9.94 -25.14
CA VAL A 49 8.93 10.97 -26.17
C VAL A 49 10.25 11.52 -26.71
N ALA A 50 11.20 11.84 -25.83
CA ALA A 50 12.52 12.31 -26.25
C ALA A 50 13.27 11.28 -27.10
N VAL A 51 13.19 10.00 -26.74
CA VAL A 51 13.75 8.89 -27.52
C VAL A 51 13.09 8.79 -28.90
N THR A 52 11.77 8.94 -29.01
CA THR A 52 11.09 8.95 -30.33
C THR A 52 11.67 10.03 -31.25
N VAL A 53 11.74 11.27 -30.77
CA VAL A 53 12.24 12.41 -31.57
C VAL A 53 13.70 12.22 -31.94
N PHE A 54 14.51 11.70 -31.02
CA PHE A 54 15.90 11.32 -31.31
C PHE A 54 15.98 10.26 -32.41
N LEU A 55 15.16 9.20 -32.34
CA LEU A 55 15.16 8.13 -33.34
C LEU A 55 14.66 8.59 -34.71
N ASP A 56 13.79 9.59 -34.77
CA ASP A 56 13.39 10.21 -36.03
C ASP A 56 14.56 10.97 -36.68
N ALA A 57 15.35 11.71 -35.88
CA ALA A 57 16.57 12.35 -36.36
C ALA A 57 17.63 11.31 -36.76
N PHE A 58 17.78 10.25 -35.97
CA PHE A 58 18.68 9.14 -36.26
C PHE A 58 18.33 8.50 -37.62
N GLN A 59 17.04 8.25 -37.87
CA GLN A 59 16.60 7.63 -39.11
C GLN A 59 16.95 8.51 -40.33
N LYS A 60 16.82 9.84 -40.23
CA LYS A 60 17.24 10.75 -41.31
C LYS A 60 18.72 10.59 -41.68
N VAL A 61 19.60 10.38 -40.69
CA VAL A 61 21.03 10.12 -40.93
C VAL A 61 21.22 8.76 -41.63
N ALA A 62 20.49 7.74 -41.18
CA ALA A 62 20.53 6.42 -41.81
C ALA A 62 20.04 6.46 -43.27
N ASP A 63 18.98 7.21 -43.55
CA ASP A 63 18.42 7.39 -44.89
C ASP A 63 19.39 8.15 -45.81
N LEU A 64 20.04 9.20 -45.31
CA LEU A 64 21.06 9.94 -46.05
C LEU A 64 22.22 9.02 -46.48
N ALA A 65 22.71 8.20 -45.56
CA ALA A 65 23.77 7.23 -45.85
C ALA A 65 23.29 6.14 -46.82
N THR A 66 22.05 5.66 -46.68
CA THR A 66 21.46 4.62 -47.55
C THR A 66 21.29 5.10 -48.99
N ASN A 67 21.00 6.40 -49.17
CA ASN A 67 20.87 7.03 -50.49
C ASN A 67 22.22 7.42 -51.12
N SER A 68 23.34 7.20 -50.43
CA SER A 68 24.69 7.46 -50.94
C SER A 68 25.21 6.32 -51.82
N ARG A 69 26.32 6.54 -52.52
CA ARG A 69 26.96 5.54 -53.41
C ARG A 69 28.04 4.74 -52.69
N GLY A 70 28.32 3.53 -53.17
CA GLY A 70 29.39 2.67 -52.66
C GLY A 70 29.12 2.14 -51.24
N GLY A 71 30.19 1.86 -50.49
CA GLY A 71 30.10 1.23 -49.15
C GLY A 71 29.33 2.05 -48.10
N THR A 72 29.14 3.35 -48.31
CA THR A 72 28.31 4.21 -47.44
C THR A 72 26.85 3.72 -47.37
N ARG A 73 26.34 3.10 -48.45
CA ARG A 73 25.00 2.52 -48.47
C ARG A 73 24.84 1.38 -47.47
N ASP A 74 25.86 0.56 -47.30
CA ASP A 74 25.85 -0.57 -46.36
C ASP A 74 25.87 -0.05 -44.91
N ILE A 75 26.57 1.05 -44.66
CA ILE A 75 26.55 1.77 -43.38
C ILE A 75 25.13 2.28 -43.10
N GLY A 76 24.47 2.93 -44.06
CA GLY A 76 23.08 3.39 -43.91
C GLY A 76 22.11 2.25 -43.58
N SER A 77 22.26 1.10 -44.26
CA SER A 77 21.47 -0.10 -43.99
C SER A 77 21.70 -0.64 -42.57
N ALA A 78 22.94 -0.61 -42.07
CA ALA A 78 23.25 -0.99 -40.69
C ALA A 78 22.66 -0.02 -39.67
N LEU A 79 22.74 1.29 -39.93
CA LEU A 79 22.15 2.33 -39.09
C LEU A 79 20.62 2.17 -39.01
N THR A 80 19.93 1.91 -40.12
CA THR A 80 18.49 1.64 -40.13
C THR A 80 18.13 0.45 -39.24
N ARG A 81 18.88 -0.66 -39.31
CA ARG A 81 18.64 -1.81 -38.42
C ARG A 81 18.81 -1.44 -36.94
N MET A 82 19.81 -0.62 -36.61
CA MET A 82 20.02 -0.13 -35.25
C MET A 82 18.87 0.77 -34.78
N CYS A 83 18.41 1.70 -35.63
CA CYS A 83 17.25 2.56 -35.37
C CYS A 83 16.00 1.72 -35.06
N MET A 84 15.70 0.73 -35.90
CA MET A 84 14.56 -0.16 -35.69
C MET A 84 14.67 -0.98 -34.41
N ARG A 85 15.87 -1.43 -34.03
CA ARG A 85 16.10 -2.10 -32.76
C ARG A 85 15.84 -1.19 -31.57
N HIS A 86 16.25 0.08 -31.65
CA HIS A 86 15.96 1.07 -30.61
C HIS A 86 14.47 1.42 -30.53
N ARG A 87 13.74 1.50 -31.66
CA ARG A 87 12.28 1.66 -31.65
C ARG A 87 11.57 0.52 -30.90
N SER A 88 12.06 -0.71 -31.03
CA SER A 88 11.54 -1.84 -30.24
C SER A 88 11.78 -1.68 -28.73
N ILE A 89 12.93 -1.14 -28.33
CA ILE A 89 13.24 -0.85 -26.91
C ILE A 89 12.34 0.27 -26.39
N GLU A 90 12.16 1.34 -27.16
CA GLU A 90 11.28 2.47 -26.84
C GLU A 90 9.82 2.03 -26.68
N ALA A 91 9.32 1.13 -27.54
CA ALA A 91 7.99 0.54 -27.38
C ALA A 91 7.85 -0.22 -26.04
N LYS A 92 8.85 -1.00 -25.63
CA LYS A 92 8.86 -1.68 -24.33
C LYS A 92 8.90 -0.70 -23.16
N LEU A 93 9.65 0.41 -23.29
CA LEU A 93 9.69 1.47 -22.29
C LEU A 93 8.31 2.13 -22.12
N ARG A 94 7.61 2.40 -23.23
CA ARG A 94 6.23 2.93 -23.20
C ARG A 94 5.28 1.96 -22.51
N GLN A 95 5.34 0.68 -22.88
CA GLN A 95 4.51 -0.35 -22.25
C GLN A 95 4.78 -0.42 -20.75
N PHE A 96 6.05 -0.45 -20.33
CA PHE A 96 6.43 -0.42 -18.93
C PHE A 96 5.85 0.81 -18.21
N SER A 97 5.95 2.00 -18.80
CA SER A 97 5.42 3.24 -18.22
C SER A 97 3.90 3.23 -18.04
N VAL A 98 3.16 2.52 -18.90
CA VAL A 98 1.70 2.33 -18.77
C VAL A 98 1.40 1.30 -17.69
N CYS A 99 2.03 0.13 -17.73
CA CYS A 99 1.85 -0.92 -16.72
C CYS A 99 2.24 -0.45 -15.31
N PHE A 100 3.24 0.43 -15.20
CA PHE A 100 3.64 1.01 -13.91
C PHE A 100 2.58 1.95 -13.34
N LEU A 101 1.90 2.71 -14.20
CA LEU A 101 0.79 3.57 -13.79
C LEU A 101 -0.45 2.74 -13.40
N GLU A 102 -0.89 1.87 -14.30
CA GLU A 102 -2.16 1.15 -14.17
C GLU A 102 -2.07 -0.06 -13.24
N GLY A 103 -0.90 -0.70 -13.16
CA GLY A 103 -0.69 -1.92 -12.38
C GLY A 103 -0.12 -1.68 -10.99
N LEU A 104 0.36 -0.47 -10.68
CA LEU A 104 0.93 -0.16 -9.36
C LEU A 104 0.42 1.16 -8.78
N ILE A 105 0.62 2.28 -9.49
CA ILE A 105 0.36 3.62 -8.93
C ILE A 105 -1.14 3.81 -8.66
N ASN A 106 -1.99 3.64 -9.67
CA ASN A 106 -3.43 3.87 -9.53
C ASN A 106 -4.07 2.90 -8.52
N PRO A 107 -3.80 1.57 -8.57
CA PRO A 107 -4.35 0.64 -7.59
C PRO A 107 -3.94 0.99 -6.15
N LEU A 108 -2.67 1.35 -5.91
CA LEU A 108 -2.22 1.75 -4.59
C LEU A 108 -2.91 3.05 -4.13
N GLN A 109 -3.08 4.02 -5.02
CA GLN A 109 -3.72 5.28 -4.67
C GLN A 109 -5.19 5.10 -4.27
N GLU A 110 -5.94 4.24 -4.96
CA GLU A 110 -7.31 3.88 -4.59
C GLU A 110 -7.36 3.09 -3.28
N GLN A 111 -6.47 2.10 -3.15
CA GLN A 111 -6.42 1.21 -1.99
C GLN A 111 -6.05 1.95 -0.69
N MET A 112 -5.25 3.03 -0.77
CA MET A 112 -4.86 3.83 0.39
C MET A 112 -6.06 4.43 1.13
N GLU A 113 -7.07 4.93 0.41
CA GLU A 113 -8.27 5.49 1.03
C GLU A 113 -9.10 4.43 1.73
N GLU A 114 -9.16 3.22 1.17
CA GLU A 114 -9.81 2.07 1.80
C GLU A 114 -9.07 1.62 3.06
N TRP A 115 -7.74 1.53 3.04
CA TRP A 115 -6.95 1.14 4.20
C TRP A 115 -7.10 2.12 5.36
N LYS A 116 -7.01 3.43 5.10
CA LYS A 116 -7.27 4.46 6.11
C LYS A 116 -8.66 4.31 6.74
N ARG A 117 -9.68 4.09 5.91
CA ARG A 117 -11.06 3.89 6.36
C ARG A 117 -11.19 2.61 7.19
N GLY A 118 -10.62 1.52 6.73
CA GLY A 118 -10.62 0.21 7.40
C GLY A 118 -9.96 0.25 8.77
N VAL A 119 -8.79 0.86 8.89
CA VAL A 119 -8.08 1.01 10.18
C VAL A 119 -8.90 1.84 11.17
N ASN A 120 -9.53 2.92 10.70
CA ASN A 120 -10.38 3.75 11.56
C ASN A 120 -11.66 3.03 12.02
N THR A 121 -12.26 2.21 11.16
CA THR A 121 -13.41 1.37 11.52
C THR A 121 -12.99 0.32 12.55
N LEU A 122 -11.88 -0.39 12.31
CA LEU A 122 -11.38 -1.43 13.20
C LEU A 122 -11.09 -0.90 14.61
N ASP A 123 -10.45 0.27 14.72
CA ASP A 123 -10.17 0.93 15.99
C ASP A 123 -11.46 1.32 16.75
N LYS A 124 -12.45 1.89 16.04
CA LYS A 124 -13.74 2.25 16.62
C LYS A 124 -14.52 1.04 17.10
N ASP A 125 -14.57 -0.02 16.30
CA ASP A 125 -15.30 -1.24 16.63
C ASP A 125 -14.67 -1.95 17.83
N HIS A 126 -13.33 -2.06 17.84
CA HIS A 126 -12.61 -2.58 19.00
C HIS A 126 -12.88 -1.75 20.25
N ALA A 127 -12.79 -0.42 20.19
CA ALA A 127 -13.06 0.44 21.34
C ALA A 127 -14.49 0.28 21.90
N LYS A 128 -15.48 0.11 21.00
CA LYS A 128 -16.89 -0.10 21.36
C LYS A 128 -17.08 -1.46 22.04
N GLU A 129 -16.63 -2.55 21.41
CA GLU A 129 -16.81 -3.91 21.94
C GLU A 129 -15.99 -4.13 23.21
N TYR A 130 -14.76 -3.60 23.28
CA TYR A 130 -13.93 -3.66 24.49
C TYR A 130 -14.62 -2.98 25.68
N LYS A 131 -15.20 -1.78 25.46
CA LYS A 131 -15.96 -1.06 26.50
C LYS A 131 -17.19 -1.86 26.94
N ARG A 132 -17.93 -2.46 26.01
CA ARG A 132 -19.11 -3.28 26.29
C ARG A 132 -18.76 -4.50 27.13
N ALA A 133 -17.76 -5.28 26.72
CA ALA A 133 -17.29 -6.46 27.45
C ALA A 133 -16.86 -6.11 28.88
N ARG A 134 -16.11 -5.01 29.06
CA ARG A 134 -15.69 -4.54 30.38
C ARG A 134 -16.86 -4.13 31.28
N GLN A 135 -17.91 -3.52 30.71
CA GLN A 135 -19.13 -3.18 31.44
C GLN A 135 -19.90 -4.43 31.87
N GLU A 136 -20.01 -5.44 31.01
CA GLU A 136 -20.66 -6.71 31.33
C GLU A 136 -19.93 -7.47 32.45
N ILE A 137 -18.59 -7.52 32.40
CA ILE A 137 -17.75 -8.10 33.47
C ILE A 137 -17.99 -7.36 34.79
N LYS A 138 -17.95 -6.02 34.77
CA LYS A 138 -18.18 -5.20 35.97
C LYS A 138 -19.58 -5.44 36.58
N LYS A 139 -20.61 -5.56 35.73
CA LYS A 139 -21.98 -5.86 36.17
C LYS A 139 -22.06 -7.23 36.84
N LYS A 140 -21.53 -8.27 36.19
CA LYS A 140 -21.50 -9.64 36.73
C LYS A 140 -20.74 -9.72 38.05
N SER A 141 -19.57 -9.08 38.15
CA SER A 141 -18.78 -9.01 39.38
C SER A 141 -19.55 -8.35 40.54
N SER A 142 -20.24 -7.23 40.27
CA SER A 142 -21.11 -6.57 41.26
C SER A 142 -22.26 -7.47 41.72
N ASP A 143 -22.92 -8.18 40.80
CA ASP A 143 -24.04 -9.07 41.14
C ASP A 143 -23.57 -10.28 41.96
N THR A 144 -22.42 -10.87 41.61
CA THR A 144 -21.78 -11.94 42.40
C THR A 144 -21.46 -11.46 43.83
N LEU A 145 -20.91 -10.25 43.99
CA LEU A 145 -20.61 -9.70 45.32
C LEU A 145 -21.87 -9.50 46.17
N LYS A 146 -22.97 -9.04 45.57
CA LYS A 146 -24.26 -8.91 46.25
C LYS A 146 -24.81 -10.28 46.69
N LEU A 147 -24.71 -11.29 45.85
CA LEU A 147 -25.13 -12.66 46.17
C LEU A 147 -24.30 -13.26 47.30
N GLN A 148 -22.97 -13.10 47.27
CA GLN A 148 -22.09 -13.54 48.37
C GLN A 148 -22.45 -12.88 49.70
N LYS A 149 -22.76 -11.57 49.70
CA LYS A 149 -23.22 -10.88 50.93
C LYS A 149 -24.56 -11.40 51.45
N LYS A 150 -25.50 -11.75 50.56
CA LYS A 150 -26.79 -12.34 50.95
C LYS A 150 -26.62 -13.74 51.54
N ALA A 151 -25.79 -14.58 50.92
CA ALA A 151 -25.52 -15.94 51.40
C ALA A 151 -24.95 -15.94 52.83
N LYS A 152 -23.95 -15.10 53.10
CA LYS A 152 -23.35 -14.96 54.44
C LYS A 152 -24.33 -14.52 55.53
N LYS A 153 -25.31 -13.66 55.18
CA LYS A 153 -26.37 -13.25 56.11
C LYS A 153 -27.37 -14.37 56.37
N GLY A 154 -27.68 -15.19 55.36
CA GLY A 154 -28.54 -16.36 55.51
C GLY A 154 -27.93 -17.40 56.45
N GLU A 155 -26.63 -17.69 56.34
CA GLU A 155 -25.92 -18.61 57.23
C GLU A 155 -25.93 -18.16 58.70
N GLN A 156 -25.86 -16.86 58.98
CA GLN A 156 -25.94 -16.31 60.34
C GLN A 156 -27.35 -16.36 60.95
N SER A 157 -28.40 -16.54 60.15
CA SER A 157 -29.78 -16.65 60.63
C SER A 157 -30.24 -18.09 60.91
N PHE A 158 -29.43 -19.09 60.57
CA PHE A 158 -29.68 -20.51 60.83
C PHE A 158 -28.82 -21.11 61.95
N LEU A 159 -28.01 -20.27 62.63
CA LEU A 159 -27.25 -20.57 63.86
C LEU A 159 -27.82 -19.75 65.03
#